data_AF-A0A1G0XJA4-F1
#
_entry.id   AF-A0A1G0XJA4-F1
#
_cell.length_a   1.000
_cell.length_b   1.000
_cell.length_c   1.000
_cell.angle_alpha   90.00
_cell.angle_beta   90.00
_cell.angle_gamma   90.00
#
_symmetry.space_group_name_H-M   'P 1'
#
loop_
_entity.id
_entity.type
_entity.pdbx_description
1 polymer ?
#
loop_
_entity_poly.entity_id
_entity_poly.type
_entity_poly.pdbx_seq_one_letter_code
_entity_poly.pdbx_strand_id
1 'polypeptide(L)'
;MSKLPYIVVYIGVIAVFGVGVYMVYNKYQENEKRKIEDAKKQEIAIKKEEEENAAKQLQADIEHKLAVAKRKEEAFNKAVQYARENMDKPALVEKYYLSMKEFVKGSEFEALIDEKIAEIKESAKAAATGTAAVKKLDPESERLMKSLETRAKPYIDENAYMEAIAIYRDYKGPLKDKTSDARQQVIDRLYKTGLESEQELDIAKKKLKKQLDEIGDYIIEGKVDGAVAKLEGFLKDKELAPVKGKIENAILNLKNIEKGEKILEESLRLDINKTVLLETWGGKLKIEVKGIKNGKIFYISKVGNTKLKESMPLSILNASEHLKRLSKMNSVEKYLYAGLNAYRHNKIEEAKEYFAKTGIFSQPILEAVGKIELKKLKKRLD
;
A
#
# COMPACT_ATOMS: atom_id res chain seq x y z
N MET A 1 -53.04 -88.75 -24.72
CA MET A 1 -53.02 -87.46 -23.99
C MET A 1 -51.69 -86.78 -24.30
N SER A 2 -51.69 -85.69 -25.06
CA SER A 2 -50.44 -85.06 -25.52
C SER A 2 -49.80 -84.27 -24.36
N LYS A 3 -48.53 -84.54 -24.07
CA LYS A 3 -47.74 -83.86 -23.03
C LYS A 3 -47.21 -82.49 -23.50
N LEU A 4 -47.54 -82.06 -24.73
CA LEU A 4 -47.09 -80.81 -25.35
C LEU A 4 -47.37 -79.53 -24.52
N PRO A 5 -48.57 -79.31 -23.93
CA PRO A 5 -48.83 -78.08 -23.18
C PRO A 5 -47.98 -77.96 -21.91
N TYR A 6 -47.61 -79.09 -21.29
CA TYR A 6 -46.72 -79.10 -20.12
C TYR A 6 -45.30 -78.68 -20.47
N ILE A 7 -44.79 -79.06 -21.65
CA ILE A 7 -43.44 -78.68 -22.10
C ILE A 7 -43.36 -77.18 -22.36
N VAL A 8 -44.37 -76.59 -22.99
CA VAL A 8 -44.41 -75.14 -23.28
C VAL A 8 -44.50 -74.32 -22.00
N VAL A 9 -45.34 -74.73 -21.05
CA VAL A 9 -45.42 -74.08 -19.72
C VAL A 9 -44.10 -74.21 -18.97
N TYR A 10 -43.46 -75.37 -19.01
CA TYR A 10 -42.17 -75.59 -18.35
C TYR A 10 -41.05 -74.73 -18.93
N ILE A 11 -40.96 -74.61 -20.26
CA ILE A 11 -40.00 -73.71 -20.93
C ILE A 11 -40.29 -72.24 -20.58
N GLY A 12 -41.56 -71.85 -20.53
CA GLY A 12 -41.96 -70.49 -20.12
C GLY A 12 -41.56 -70.17 -18.68
N VAL A 13 -41.75 -71.10 -17.75
CA VAL A 13 -41.33 -70.94 -16.34
C VAL A 13 -39.81 -70.84 -16.24
N ILE A 14 -39.06 -71.67 -16.96
CA ILE A 14 -37.58 -71.60 -16.98
C ILE A 14 -37.10 -70.26 -17.56
N ALA A 15 -37.71 -69.77 -18.64
CA ALA A 15 -37.32 -68.51 -19.24
C ALA A 15 -37.59 -67.32 -18.31
N VAL A 16 -38.76 -67.26 -17.67
CA VAL A 16 -39.10 -66.20 -16.70
C VAL A 16 -38.18 -66.27 -15.48
N PHE A 17 -37.88 -67.47 -14.99
CA PHE A 17 -36.97 -67.65 -13.86
C PHE A 17 -35.53 -67.25 -14.23
N GLY A 18 -35.05 -67.62 -15.42
CA GLY A 18 -33.74 -67.25 -15.93
C GLY A 18 -33.57 -65.74 -16.08
N VAL A 19 -34.58 -65.05 -16.62
CA VAL A 19 -34.59 -63.58 -16.73
C VAL A 19 -34.62 -62.93 -15.34
N GLY A 20 -35.41 -63.46 -14.41
CA GLY A 20 -35.47 -62.99 -13.03
C GLY A 20 -34.11 -63.11 -12.31
N VAL A 21 -33.46 -64.26 -12.41
CA VAL A 21 -32.13 -64.50 -11.83
C VAL A 21 -31.08 -63.58 -12.46
N TYR A 22 -31.12 -63.38 -13.78
CA TYR A 22 -30.20 -62.48 -14.48
C TYR A 22 -30.38 -61.02 -14.06
N MET A 23 -31.61 -60.53 -13.93
CA MET A 23 -31.88 -59.16 -13.45
C MET A 23 -31.42 -58.95 -12.00
N VAL A 24 -31.66 -59.92 -11.11
CA VAL A 24 -31.19 -59.86 -9.72
C VAL A 24 -29.66 -59.89 -9.66
N TYR A 25 -29.01 -60.74 -10.45
CA TYR A 25 -27.55 -60.81 -10.53
C TYR A 25 -26.93 -59.51 -11.05
N ASN A 26 -27.48 -58.92 -12.12
CA ASN A 26 -27.01 -57.64 -12.64
C ASN A 26 -27.19 -56.50 -11.63
N LYS A 27 -28.35 -56.44 -10.94
CA LYS A 27 -28.60 -55.45 -9.90
C LYS A 27 -27.67 -55.62 -8.70
N TYR A 28 -27.30 -56.86 -8.36
CA TYR A 28 -26.31 -57.16 -7.33
C TYR A 28 -24.91 -56.65 -7.73
N GLN A 29 -24.47 -56.96 -8.97
CA GLN A 29 -23.20 -56.50 -9.52
C GLN A 29 -23.09 -54.97 -9.61
N GLU A 30 -24.18 -54.29 -9.99
CA GLU A 30 -24.22 -52.81 -9.98
C GLU A 30 -24.12 -52.23 -8.57
N ASN A 31 -24.81 -52.83 -7.59
CA ASN A 31 -24.72 -52.40 -6.20
C ASN A 31 -23.31 -52.63 -5.62
N GLU A 32 -22.66 -53.72 -5.98
CA GLU A 32 -21.27 -54.01 -5.56
C GLU A 32 -20.29 -52.99 -6.16
N LYS A 33 -20.43 -52.66 -7.45
CA LYS A 33 -19.65 -51.61 -8.11
C LYS A 33 -19.84 -50.24 -7.45
N ARG A 34 -21.08 -49.86 -7.13
CA ARG A 34 -21.37 -48.60 -6.42
C ARG A 34 -20.73 -48.55 -5.05
N LYS A 35 -20.78 -49.65 -4.27
CA LYS A 35 -20.10 -49.74 -2.97
C LYS A 35 -18.58 -49.55 -3.10
N ILE A 36 -17.96 -50.13 -4.14
CA ILE A 36 -16.53 -49.97 -4.41
C ILE A 36 -16.21 -48.52 -4.83
N GLU A 37 -17.03 -47.90 -5.67
CA GLU A 37 -16.84 -46.50 -6.07
C GLU A 37 -17.01 -45.53 -4.89
N ASP A 38 -18.00 -45.76 -4.03
CA ASP A 38 -18.24 -44.94 -2.85
C ASP A 38 -17.10 -45.11 -1.82
N ALA A 39 -16.60 -46.33 -1.62
CA ALA A 39 -15.43 -46.58 -0.79
C ALA A 39 -14.17 -45.86 -1.33
N LYS A 40 -13.94 -45.90 -2.66
CA LYS A 40 -12.84 -45.14 -3.29
C LYS A 40 -13.01 -43.63 -3.13
N LYS A 41 -14.23 -43.10 -3.27
CA LYS A 41 -14.50 -41.67 -3.06
C LYS A 41 -14.25 -41.25 -1.61
N GLN A 42 -14.64 -42.08 -0.64
CA GLN A 42 -14.35 -41.84 0.77
C GLN A 42 -12.84 -41.88 1.05
N GLU A 43 -12.11 -42.85 0.50
CA GLU A 43 -10.66 -42.92 0.65
C GLU A 43 -9.95 -41.69 0.05
N ILE A 44 -10.39 -41.21 -1.12
CA ILE A 44 -9.86 -39.98 -1.72
C ILE A 44 -10.21 -38.76 -0.87
N ALA A 45 -11.40 -38.69 -0.29
CA ALA A 45 -11.81 -37.59 0.58
C ALA A 45 -10.96 -37.54 1.85
N ILE A 46 -10.73 -38.69 2.49
CA ILE A 46 -9.86 -38.81 3.68
C ILE A 46 -8.42 -38.39 3.35
N LYS A 47 -7.85 -38.89 2.24
CA LYS A 47 -6.49 -38.49 1.83
C LYS A 47 -6.38 -36.99 1.57
N LYS A 48 -7.37 -36.37 0.94
CA LYS A 48 -7.41 -34.92 0.73
C LYS A 48 -7.48 -34.14 2.04
N GLU A 49 -8.27 -34.62 3.00
CA GLU A 49 -8.37 -34.00 4.32
C GLU A 49 -7.06 -34.13 5.12
N GLU A 50 -6.39 -35.29 5.03
CA GLU A 50 -5.06 -35.50 5.63
C GLU A 50 -4.00 -34.59 4.99
N GLU A 51 -3.99 -34.44 3.66
CA GLU A 51 -3.10 -33.52 2.95
C GLU A 51 -3.37 -32.05 3.32
N GLU A 52 -4.65 -31.65 3.44
CA GLU A 52 -5.01 -30.28 3.84
C GLU A 52 -4.61 -30.00 5.29
N ASN A 53 -4.79 -30.96 6.20
CA ASN A 53 -4.37 -30.84 7.59
C ASN A 53 -2.84 -30.78 7.71
N ALA A 54 -2.11 -31.60 6.95
CA ALA A 54 -0.66 -31.57 6.90
C ALA A 54 -0.14 -30.22 6.34
N ALA A 55 -0.79 -29.67 5.31
CA ALA A 55 -0.45 -28.37 4.75
C ALA A 55 -0.69 -27.22 5.74
N LYS A 56 -1.82 -27.25 6.46
CA LYS A 56 -2.12 -26.28 7.53
C LYS A 56 -1.10 -26.34 8.67
N GLN A 57 -0.70 -27.55 9.08
CA GLN A 57 0.29 -27.73 10.13
C GLN A 57 1.68 -27.23 9.68
N LEU A 58 2.09 -27.54 8.45
CA LEU A 58 3.32 -27.02 7.88
C LEU A 58 3.31 -25.49 7.79
N GLN A 59 2.19 -24.89 7.39
CA GLN A 59 2.05 -23.44 7.35
C GLN A 59 2.16 -22.82 8.75
N ALA A 60 1.49 -23.39 9.76
CA ALA A 60 1.59 -22.94 11.14
C ALA A 60 3.02 -23.04 11.68
N ASP A 61 3.76 -24.11 11.35
CA ASP A 61 5.16 -24.28 11.72
C ASP A 61 6.07 -23.25 11.05
N ILE A 62 5.82 -22.92 9.77
CA ILE A 62 6.54 -21.87 9.05
C ILE A 62 6.26 -20.50 9.68
N GLU A 63 4.99 -20.18 9.96
CA GLU A 63 4.59 -18.92 10.60
C GLU A 63 5.19 -18.79 12.00
N HIS A 64 5.19 -19.87 12.78
CA HIS A 64 5.83 -19.90 14.10
C HIS A 64 7.35 -19.68 14.00
N LYS A 65 8.04 -20.37 13.09
CA LYS A 65 9.48 -20.17 12.86
C LYS A 65 9.82 -18.75 12.43
N LEU A 66 9.02 -18.17 11.53
CA LEU A 66 9.17 -16.77 11.10
C LEU A 66 8.93 -15.79 12.25
N ALA A 67 7.91 -16.02 13.07
CA ALA A 67 7.64 -15.19 14.24
C ALA A 67 8.77 -15.25 15.27
N VAL A 68 9.34 -16.43 15.50
CA VAL A 68 10.51 -16.60 16.39
C VAL A 68 11.74 -15.90 15.81
N ALA A 69 12.02 -16.05 14.52
CA ALA A 69 13.13 -15.36 13.84
C ALA A 69 13.00 -13.85 13.96
N LYS A 70 11.82 -13.29 13.67
CA LYS A 70 11.53 -11.86 13.79
C LYS A 70 11.71 -11.35 15.22
N ARG A 71 11.27 -12.10 16.23
CA ARG A 71 11.49 -11.73 17.65
C ARG A 71 12.98 -11.71 18.02
N LYS A 72 13.78 -12.65 17.49
CA LYS A 72 15.23 -12.68 17.70
C LYS A 72 15.92 -11.48 17.01
N GLU A 73 15.50 -11.14 15.80
CA GLU A 73 15.96 -9.95 15.07
C GLU A 73 15.61 -8.65 15.82
N GLU A 74 14.36 -8.50 16.29
CA GLU A 74 13.94 -7.35 17.08
C GLU A 74 14.74 -7.22 18.40
N ALA A 75 15.02 -8.35 19.07
CA ALA A 75 15.83 -8.37 20.28
C ALA A 75 17.29 -7.98 19.99
N PHE A 76 17.88 -8.47 18.91
CA PHE A 76 19.22 -8.08 18.47
C PHE A 76 19.28 -6.57 18.16
N ASN A 77 18.33 -6.04 17.40
CA ASN A 77 18.26 -4.62 17.07
C ASN A 77 18.11 -3.74 18.31
N LYS A 78 17.33 -4.18 19.31
CA LYS A 78 17.24 -3.52 20.62
C LYS A 78 18.56 -3.56 21.37
N ALA A 79 19.31 -4.66 21.30
CA ALA A 79 20.64 -4.76 21.90
C ALA A 79 21.63 -3.79 21.26
N VAL A 80 21.61 -3.68 19.93
CA VAL A 80 22.39 -2.68 19.18
C VAL A 80 21.99 -1.26 19.56
N GLN A 81 20.70 -0.97 19.67
CA GLN A 81 20.23 0.33 20.11
C GLN A 81 20.66 0.65 21.55
N TYR A 82 20.49 -0.29 22.48
CA TYR A 82 20.91 -0.14 23.88
C TYR A 82 22.42 0.14 23.99
N ALA A 83 23.23 -0.55 23.20
CA ALA A 83 24.66 -0.33 23.10
C ALA A 83 25.01 1.09 22.63
N ARG A 84 24.27 1.59 21.63
CA ARG A 84 24.42 2.95 21.11
C ARG A 84 24.02 4.02 22.13
N GLU A 85 23.07 3.72 23.02
CA GLU A 85 22.59 4.66 24.06
C GLU A 85 23.48 4.69 25.30
N ASN A 86 24.25 3.63 25.56
CA ASN A 86 25.06 3.45 26.77
C ASN A 86 26.56 3.29 26.45
N MET A 87 27.04 3.94 25.39
CA MET A 87 28.44 3.85 24.94
C MET A 87 29.47 4.28 26.00
N ASP A 88 29.06 5.12 26.96
CA ASP A 88 29.87 5.57 28.09
C ASP A 88 30.03 4.49 29.19
N LYS A 89 29.26 3.39 29.10
CA LYS A 89 29.21 2.30 30.09
C LYS A 89 29.43 0.94 29.44
N PRO A 90 30.64 0.66 28.91
CA PRO A 90 30.93 -0.56 28.16
C PRO A 90 30.63 -1.85 28.94
N ALA A 91 30.86 -1.87 30.26
CA ALA A 91 30.53 -3.03 31.11
C ALA A 91 29.02 -3.31 31.20
N LEU A 92 28.19 -2.26 31.16
CA LEU A 92 26.73 -2.40 31.18
C LEU A 92 26.21 -2.92 29.83
N VAL A 93 26.79 -2.43 28.74
CA VAL A 93 26.50 -2.88 27.38
C VAL A 93 26.93 -4.33 27.17
N GLU A 94 28.12 -4.72 27.63
CA GLU A 94 28.58 -6.11 27.58
C GLU A 94 27.61 -7.04 28.31
N LYS A 95 27.22 -6.70 29.54
CA LYS A 95 26.26 -7.49 30.32
C LYS A 95 24.90 -7.60 29.61
N TYR A 96 24.47 -6.54 28.94
CA TYR A 96 23.23 -6.56 28.17
C TYR A 96 23.33 -7.50 26.96
N TYR A 97 24.40 -7.41 26.16
CA TYR A 97 24.65 -8.32 25.05
C TYR A 97 24.76 -9.79 25.49
N LEU A 98 25.41 -10.07 26.62
CA LEU A 98 25.47 -11.42 27.19
C LEU A 98 24.08 -11.97 27.54
N SER A 99 23.19 -11.14 28.10
CA SER A 99 21.81 -11.57 28.37
C SER A 99 21.00 -11.79 27.09
N MET A 100 21.27 -11.02 26.04
CA MET A 100 20.64 -11.19 24.73
C MET A 100 21.19 -12.40 23.97
N LYS A 101 22.47 -12.75 24.16
CA LYS A 101 23.09 -13.94 23.58
C LYS A 101 22.32 -15.21 23.93
N GLU A 102 21.96 -15.37 25.19
CA GLU A 102 21.16 -16.52 25.66
C GLU A 102 19.78 -16.56 24.99
N PHE A 103 19.16 -15.40 24.74
CA PHE A 103 17.85 -15.33 24.07
C PHE A 103 17.92 -15.67 22.58
N VAL A 104 19.00 -15.26 21.88
CA VAL A 104 19.16 -15.51 20.44
C VAL A 104 19.90 -16.79 20.10
N LYS A 105 20.30 -17.59 21.09
CA LYS A 105 21.06 -18.83 20.93
C LYS A 105 20.56 -19.73 19.79
N GLY A 106 21.50 -20.28 19.02
CA GLY A 106 21.24 -21.12 17.85
C GLY A 106 20.67 -20.37 16.63
N SER A 107 20.82 -19.04 16.58
CA SER A 107 20.50 -18.23 15.40
C SER A 107 21.76 -17.53 14.85
N GLU A 108 21.65 -16.96 13.65
CA GLU A 108 22.72 -16.17 13.04
C GLU A 108 23.17 -14.97 13.88
N PHE A 109 22.28 -14.45 14.74
CA PHE A 109 22.57 -13.30 15.61
C PHE A 109 23.50 -13.64 16.79
N GLU A 110 23.67 -14.92 17.12
CA GLU A 110 24.57 -15.32 18.22
C GLU A 110 26.03 -14.93 17.90
N ALA A 111 26.48 -15.20 16.67
CA ALA A 111 27.82 -14.83 16.22
C ALA A 111 28.01 -13.30 16.13
N LEU A 112 26.97 -12.57 15.70
CA LEU A 112 26.99 -11.10 15.64
C LEU A 112 27.08 -10.46 17.03
N ILE A 113 26.43 -11.06 18.04
CA ILE A 113 26.57 -10.59 19.43
C ILE A 113 28.00 -10.80 19.94
N ASP A 114 28.65 -11.92 19.60
CA ASP A 114 30.03 -12.17 19.99
C ASP A 114 31.01 -11.17 19.38
N GLU A 115 30.81 -10.81 18.11
CA GLU A 115 31.56 -9.75 17.44
C GLU A 115 31.40 -8.40 18.17
N LYS A 116 30.16 -8.03 18.53
CA LYS A 116 29.89 -6.78 19.25
C LYS A 116 30.48 -6.76 20.66
N ILE A 117 30.46 -7.88 21.38
CA ILE A 117 31.13 -7.99 22.67
C ILE A 117 32.65 -7.81 22.52
N ALA A 118 33.25 -8.36 21.46
CA ALA A 118 34.67 -8.20 21.18
C ALA A 118 35.04 -6.73 20.88
N GLU A 119 34.27 -6.03 20.05
CA GLU A 119 34.44 -4.59 19.76
C GLU A 119 34.37 -3.73 21.05
N ILE A 120 33.41 -4.03 21.94
CA ILE A 120 33.25 -3.32 23.22
C ILE A 120 34.46 -3.57 24.13
N LYS A 121 34.97 -4.80 24.17
CA LYS A 121 36.16 -5.14 24.97
C LYS A 121 37.42 -4.46 24.43
N GLU A 122 37.56 -4.36 23.12
CA GLU A 122 38.69 -3.69 22.49
C GLU A 122 38.66 -2.18 22.74
N SER A 123 37.50 -1.54 22.57
CA SER A 123 37.31 -0.12 22.89
C SER A 123 37.48 0.20 24.38
N ALA A 124 36.98 -0.67 25.27
CA ALA A 124 37.18 -0.54 26.71
C ALA A 124 38.64 -0.73 27.13
N LYS A 125 39.38 -1.65 26.49
CA LYS A 125 40.83 -1.81 26.71
C LYS A 125 41.59 -0.58 26.23
N ALA A 126 41.26 -0.02 25.06
CA ALA A 126 41.85 1.21 24.54
C ALA A 126 41.59 2.44 25.45
N ALA A 127 40.44 2.47 26.11
CA ALA A 127 40.12 3.48 27.12
C ALA A 127 40.90 3.27 28.44
N ALA A 128 41.06 2.03 28.90
CA ALA A 128 41.75 1.69 30.15
C ALA A 128 43.29 1.82 30.07
N THR A 129 43.89 1.67 28.89
CA THR A 129 45.35 1.83 28.68
C THR A 129 45.80 3.27 28.46
N GLY A 130 44.90 4.26 28.58
CA GLY A 130 45.24 5.68 28.41
C GLY A 130 45.57 6.10 26.96
N THR A 131 45.29 5.24 25.97
CA THR A 131 45.41 5.57 24.54
C THR A 131 44.16 6.25 23.97
N ALA A 132 43.06 6.33 24.75
CA ALA A 132 41.94 7.21 24.48
C ALA A 132 42.16 8.61 25.09
N ALA A 133 43.30 9.23 24.80
CA ALA A 133 43.23 10.67 24.58
C ALA A 133 42.25 10.84 23.42
N VAL A 134 41.22 11.67 23.56
CA VAL A 134 40.70 12.37 22.38
C VAL A 134 41.94 13.04 21.81
N LYS A 135 42.58 12.41 20.80
CA LYS A 135 43.67 13.00 20.06
C LYS A 135 43.05 14.28 19.55
N LYS A 136 43.37 15.41 20.18
CA LYS A 136 43.15 16.71 19.54
C LYS A 136 43.77 16.52 18.18
N LEU A 137 42.92 16.53 17.16
CA LEU A 137 43.38 16.43 15.80
C LEU A 137 44.40 17.54 15.64
N ASP A 138 45.52 17.24 15.00
CA ASP A 138 46.44 18.31 14.65
C ASP A 138 45.69 19.35 13.77
N PRO A 139 46.13 20.62 13.74
CA PRO A 139 45.39 21.67 13.06
C PRO A 139 45.09 21.39 11.57
N GLU A 140 45.90 20.56 10.89
CA GLU A 140 45.65 20.17 9.50
C GLU A 140 44.53 19.14 9.41
N SER A 141 44.52 18.16 10.31
CA SER A 141 43.44 17.17 10.43
C SER A 141 42.09 17.81 10.83
N GLU A 142 42.08 18.82 11.70
CA GLU A 142 40.86 19.60 12.02
C GLU A 142 40.32 20.35 10.81
N ARG A 143 41.20 21.02 10.05
CA ARG A 143 40.82 21.73 8.81
C ARG A 143 40.23 20.79 7.77
N LEU A 144 40.80 19.60 7.63
CA LEU A 144 40.25 18.57 6.75
C LEU A 144 38.84 18.16 7.18
N MET A 145 38.64 17.81 8.45
CA MET A 145 37.32 17.40 8.95
C MET A 145 36.26 18.48 8.76
N LYS A 146 36.62 19.76 8.98
CA LYS A 146 35.74 20.91 8.71
C LYS A 146 35.41 21.09 7.22
N SER A 147 36.37 20.82 6.34
CA SER A 147 36.16 20.82 4.90
C SER A 147 35.19 19.73 4.46
N LEU A 148 35.34 18.51 5.01
CA LEU A 148 34.41 17.40 4.76
C LEU A 148 33.00 17.72 5.28
N GLU A 149 32.89 18.30 6.47
CA GLU A 149 31.62 18.79 7.02
C GLU A 149 30.94 19.83 6.13
N THR A 150 31.70 20.80 5.64
CA THR A 150 31.18 21.82 4.71
C THR A 150 30.62 21.18 3.43
N ARG A 151 31.26 20.12 2.93
CA ARG A 151 30.79 19.37 1.75
C ARG A 151 29.58 18.49 2.04
N ALA A 152 29.51 17.91 3.23
CA ALA A 152 28.42 17.04 3.66
C ALA A 152 27.16 17.80 4.07
N LYS A 153 27.31 19.05 4.51
CA LYS A 153 26.22 19.88 5.04
C LYS A 153 24.98 19.97 4.13
N PRO A 154 25.08 20.22 2.81
CA PRO A 154 23.89 20.26 1.95
C PRO A 154 23.09 18.96 1.99
N TYR A 155 23.76 17.81 2.00
CA TYR A 155 23.11 16.50 2.08
C TYR A 155 22.48 16.24 3.44
N ILE A 156 23.15 16.66 4.53
CA ILE A 156 22.60 16.57 5.89
C ILE A 156 21.34 17.43 6.02
N ASP A 157 21.38 18.66 5.49
CA ASP A 157 20.25 19.59 5.52
C ASP A 157 19.06 19.06 4.67
N GLU A 158 19.33 18.21 3.67
CA GLU A 158 18.32 17.52 2.85
C GLU A 158 17.90 16.13 3.39
N ASN A 159 18.40 15.71 4.55
CA ASN A 159 18.25 14.35 5.11
C ASN A 159 18.80 13.22 4.20
N ALA A 160 19.70 13.55 3.26
CA ALA A 160 20.41 12.63 2.39
C ALA A 160 21.65 12.06 3.12
N TYR A 161 21.40 11.31 4.20
CA TYR A 161 22.46 10.88 5.12
C TYR A 161 23.44 9.89 4.49
N MET A 162 23.02 9.07 3.51
CA MET A 162 23.90 8.11 2.83
C MET A 162 24.92 8.81 1.92
N GLU A 163 24.49 9.87 1.25
CA GLU A 163 25.32 10.74 0.44
C GLU A 163 26.29 11.55 1.32
N ALA A 164 25.82 12.03 2.48
CA ALA A 164 26.67 12.65 3.48
C ALA A 164 27.74 11.67 4.01
N ILE A 165 27.37 10.42 4.30
CA ILE A 165 28.28 9.36 4.74
C ILE A 165 29.35 9.07 3.68
N ALA A 166 28.98 9.02 2.40
CA ALA A 166 29.90 8.76 1.31
C ALA A 166 31.05 9.79 1.26
N ILE A 167 30.76 11.06 1.59
CA ILE A 167 31.79 12.13 1.63
C ILE A 167 32.89 11.83 2.65
N TYR A 168 32.53 11.28 3.81
CA TYR A 168 33.50 10.88 4.83
C TYR A 168 34.15 9.54 4.52
N ARG A 169 33.37 8.53 4.12
CA ARG A 169 33.84 7.16 3.86
C ARG A 169 34.83 7.11 2.69
N ASP A 170 34.51 7.81 1.61
CA ASP A 170 35.23 7.68 0.34
C ASP A 170 36.40 8.68 0.22
N TYR A 171 36.75 9.37 1.31
CA TYR A 171 37.91 10.25 1.36
C TYR A 171 39.22 9.47 1.22
N LYS A 172 39.96 9.75 0.13
CA LYS A 172 41.24 9.12 -0.22
C LYS A 172 42.44 10.09 -0.21
N GLY A 173 42.27 11.31 0.31
CA GLY A 173 43.28 12.36 0.27
C GLY A 173 44.36 12.26 1.36
N PRO A 174 45.22 13.28 1.48
CA PRO A 174 46.22 13.38 2.55
C PRO A 174 45.58 13.25 3.94
N LEU A 175 46.28 12.71 4.93
CA LEU A 175 45.76 12.52 6.30
C LEU A 175 44.58 11.50 6.42
N LYS A 176 44.27 10.71 5.38
CA LYS A 176 43.20 9.68 5.43
C LYS A 176 43.33 8.73 6.62
N ASP A 177 44.55 8.31 6.95
CA ASP A 177 44.82 7.34 8.01
C ASP A 177 44.75 8.03 9.38
N LYS A 178 45.29 9.27 9.47
CA LYS A 178 45.24 10.09 10.70
C LYS A 178 43.83 10.52 11.09
N THR A 179 42.93 10.69 10.11
CA THR A 179 41.54 11.10 10.32
C THR A 179 40.55 9.94 10.28
N SER A 180 41.01 8.69 10.14
CA SER A 180 40.14 7.52 9.99
C SER A 180 39.12 7.41 11.12
N ASP A 181 39.58 7.45 12.37
CA ASP A 181 38.71 7.30 13.54
C ASP A 181 37.71 8.46 13.67
N ALA A 182 38.15 9.69 13.40
CA ALA A 182 37.29 10.87 13.43
C ALA A 182 36.22 10.83 12.33
N ARG A 183 36.57 10.36 11.12
CA ARG A 183 35.62 10.13 10.03
C ARG A 183 34.63 9.03 10.39
N GLN A 184 35.08 7.93 11.00
CA GLN A 184 34.22 6.83 11.42
C GLN A 184 33.18 7.27 12.46
N GLN A 185 33.57 8.07 13.45
CA GLN A 185 32.63 8.61 14.44
C GLN A 185 31.53 9.48 13.82
N VAL A 186 31.87 10.28 12.79
CA VAL A 186 30.88 11.07 12.07
C VAL A 186 29.98 10.18 11.21
N ILE A 187 30.53 9.17 10.54
CA ILE A 187 29.77 8.17 9.77
C ILE A 187 28.77 7.46 10.67
N ASP A 188 29.18 6.96 11.83
CA ASP A 188 28.31 6.25 12.77
C ASP A 188 27.17 7.13 13.28
N ARG A 189 27.47 8.41 13.56
CA ARG A 189 26.46 9.40 13.96
C ARG A 189 25.44 9.64 12.84
N LEU A 190 25.91 9.90 11.62
CA LEU A 190 25.03 10.14 10.47
C LEU A 190 24.21 8.91 10.12
N TYR A 191 24.80 7.72 10.23
CA TYR A 191 24.09 6.45 10.00
C TYR A 191 23.00 6.23 11.05
N LYS A 192 23.28 6.51 12.33
CA LYS A 192 22.27 6.46 13.41
C LYS A 192 21.12 7.43 13.14
N THR A 193 21.44 8.68 12.85
CA THR A 193 20.43 9.71 12.56
C THR A 193 19.61 9.36 11.31
N GLY A 194 20.23 8.82 10.27
CA GLY A 194 19.53 8.35 9.07
C GLY A 194 18.55 7.20 9.36
N LEU A 195 18.99 6.19 10.13
CA LEU A 195 18.13 5.06 10.50
C LEU A 195 16.93 5.50 11.35
N GLU A 196 17.16 6.38 12.34
CA GLU A 196 16.10 6.94 13.18
C GLU A 196 15.11 7.76 12.34
N SER A 197 15.59 8.60 11.43
CA SER A 197 14.75 9.38 10.52
C SER A 197 13.91 8.50 9.59
N GLU A 198 14.47 7.42 9.05
CA GLU A 198 13.74 6.45 8.22
C GLU A 198 12.64 5.72 9.01
N GLN A 199 12.94 5.30 10.23
CA GLN A 199 11.96 4.66 11.12
C GLN A 199 10.83 5.61 11.48
N GLU A 200 11.15 6.85 11.88
CA GLU A 200 10.16 7.90 12.15
C GLU A 200 9.30 8.18 10.92
N LEU A 201 9.90 8.23 9.73
CA LEU A 201 9.18 8.43 8.49
C LEU A 201 8.24 7.26 8.15
N ASP A 202 8.66 6.01 8.38
CA ASP A 202 7.81 4.83 8.16
C ASP A 202 6.63 4.78 9.14
N ILE A 203 6.88 5.06 10.42
CA ILE A 203 5.83 5.21 11.44
C ILE A 203 4.85 6.31 11.03
N ALA A 204 5.35 7.49 10.65
CA ALA A 204 4.54 8.61 10.21
C ALA A 204 3.70 8.26 8.96
N LYS A 205 4.27 7.57 7.97
CA LYS A 205 3.55 7.11 6.76
C LYS A 205 2.43 6.13 7.11
N LYS A 206 2.69 5.14 7.97
CA LYS A 206 1.69 4.16 8.42
C LYS A 206 0.55 4.84 9.19
N LYS A 207 0.89 5.78 10.08
CA LYS A 207 -0.08 6.57 10.84
C LYS A 207 -0.93 7.44 9.93
N LEU A 208 -0.30 8.17 9.00
CA LEU A 208 -0.99 9.00 8.02
C LEU A 208 -1.95 8.16 7.18
N LYS A 209 -1.54 6.99 6.69
CA LYS A 209 -2.40 6.09 5.92
C LYS A 209 -3.69 5.75 6.69
N LYS A 210 -3.54 5.31 7.94
CA LYS A 210 -4.69 4.96 8.80
C LYS A 210 -5.64 6.14 9.03
N GLN A 211 -5.10 7.34 9.18
CA GLN A 211 -5.91 8.55 9.38
C GLN A 211 -6.58 9.04 8.09
N LEU A 212 -5.95 8.83 6.93
CA LEU A 212 -6.52 9.18 5.63
C LEU A 212 -7.74 8.33 5.27
N ASP A 213 -7.86 7.11 5.78
CA ASP A 213 -9.02 6.25 5.53
C ASP A 213 -10.34 6.91 5.96
N GLU A 214 -10.32 7.74 7.01
CA GLU A 214 -11.48 8.54 7.44
C GLU A 214 -11.82 9.68 6.48
N ILE A 215 -10.82 10.20 5.75
CA ILE A 215 -10.98 11.35 4.84
C ILE A 215 -11.73 10.94 3.56
N GLY A 216 -11.55 9.71 3.09
CA GLY A 216 -12.20 9.20 1.88
C GLY A 216 -13.73 9.35 1.91
N ASP A 217 -14.33 9.04 3.06
CA ASP A 217 -15.78 9.14 3.27
C ASP A 217 -16.26 10.59 3.16
N TYR A 218 -15.56 11.55 3.77
CA TYR A 218 -15.89 12.98 3.66
C TYR A 218 -15.83 13.48 2.20
N ILE A 219 -14.80 13.08 1.45
CA ILE A 219 -14.62 13.51 0.06
C ILE A 219 -15.77 12.99 -0.80
N ILE A 220 -16.11 11.70 -0.71
CA ILE A 220 -17.18 11.09 -1.51
C ILE A 220 -18.57 11.63 -1.13
N GLU A 221 -18.80 11.98 0.14
CA GLU A 221 -20.03 12.64 0.59
C GLU A 221 -20.11 14.12 0.16
N GLY A 222 -19.07 14.66 -0.49
CA GLY A 222 -19.01 16.06 -0.90
C GLY A 222 -18.73 17.03 0.23
N LYS A 223 -18.30 16.56 1.41
CA LYS A 223 -17.98 17.35 2.60
C LYS A 223 -16.49 17.75 2.59
N VAL A 224 -16.07 18.47 1.55
CA VAL A 224 -14.66 18.84 1.34
C VAL A 224 -14.11 19.68 2.51
N ASP A 225 -14.89 20.62 3.04
CA ASP A 225 -14.52 21.39 4.24
C ASP A 225 -14.22 20.50 5.45
N GLY A 226 -15.02 19.45 5.66
CA GLY A 226 -14.81 18.48 6.74
C GLY A 226 -13.51 17.68 6.57
N ALA A 227 -13.20 17.28 5.33
CA ALA A 227 -11.94 16.63 4.98
C ALA A 227 -10.73 17.56 5.22
N VAL A 228 -10.84 18.82 4.83
CA VAL A 228 -9.82 19.85 5.07
C VAL A 228 -9.59 20.05 6.56
N ALA A 229 -10.65 20.24 7.35
CA ALA A 229 -10.55 20.46 8.79
C ALA A 229 -9.89 19.28 9.51
N LYS A 230 -10.19 18.05 9.09
CA LYS A 230 -9.54 16.83 9.61
C LYS A 230 -8.04 16.80 9.30
N LEU A 231 -7.64 17.10 8.06
CA LEU A 231 -6.21 17.17 7.68
C LEU A 231 -5.48 18.29 8.42
N GLU A 232 -6.11 19.45 8.62
CA GLU A 232 -5.55 20.54 9.44
C GLU A 232 -5.37 20.11 10.90
N GLY A 233 -6.25 19.23 11.40
CA GLY A 233 -6.07 18.55 12.68
C GLY A 233 -4.82 17.67 12.73
N PHE A 234 -4.51 16.95 11.63
CA PHE A 234 -3.33 16.08 11.54
C PHE A 234 -2.01 16.88 11.61
N LEU A 235 -1.99 18.13 11.18
CA LEU A 235 -0.80 18.99 11.28
C LEU A 235 -0.39 19.29 12.74
N LYS A 236 -1.28 19.05 13.72
CA LYS A 236 -0.98 19.22 15.15
C LYS A 236 -0.32 17.98 15.78
N ASP A 237 -0.30 16.85 15.07
CA ASP A 237 0.26 15.59 15.54
C ASP A 237 1.77 15.57 15.32
N LYS A 238 2.54 15.50 16.42
CA LYS A 238 4.01 15.50 16.36
C LYS A 238 4.57 14.29 15.60
N GLU A 239 3.90 13.14 15.65
CA GLU A 239 4.34 11.94 14.93
C GLU A 239 4.17 12.05 13.41
N LEU A 240 3.45 13.07 12.92
CA LEU A 240 3.27 13.34 11.49
C LEU A 240 4.18 14.46 10.97
N ALA A 241 5.04 15.03 11.82
CA ALA A 241 6.00 16.05 11.40
C ALA A 241 6.84 15.62 10.19
N PRO A 242 7.32 14.36 10.06
CA PRO A 242 8.09 13.92 8.90
C PRO A 242 7.32 13.93 7.57
N VAL A 243 5.98 13.92 7.62
CA VAL A 243 5.10 13.92 6.43
C VAL A 243 4.27 15.20 6.29
N LYS A 244 4.60 16.23 7.08
CA LYS A 244 3.85 17.50 7.15
C LYS A 244 3.61 18.13 5.77
N GLY A 245 4.65 18.23 4.94
CA GLY A 245 4.53 18.82 3.60
C GLY A 245 3.56 18.05 2.69
N LYS A 246 3.39 16.73 2.88
CA LYS A 246 2.39 15.95 2.14
C LYS A 246 0.98 16.31 2.59
N ILE A 247 0.77 16.52 3.90
CA ILE A 247 -0.53 16.92 4.46
C ILE A 247 -0.89 18.34 4.01
N GLU A 248 0.06 19.27 4.01
CA GLU A 248 -0.15 20.64 3.51
C GLU A 248 -0.54 20.66 2.02
N ASN A 249 0.17 19.87 1.20
CA ASN A 249 -0.20 19.71 -0.22
C ASN A 249 -1.57 19.07 -0.40
N ALA A 250 -1.94 18.11 0.46
CA ALA A 250 -3.27 17.49 0.46
C ALA A 250 -4.37 18.52 0.73
N ILE A 251 -4.18 19.36 1.75
CA ILE A 251 -5.09 20.45 2.11
C ILE A 251 -5.24 21.42 0.95
N LEU A 252 -4.11 21.83 0.34
CA LEU A 252 -4.11 22.74 -0.81
C LEU A 252 -4.91 22.16 -1.98
N ASN A 253 -4.68 20.89 -2.31
CA ASN A 253 -5.40 20.19 -3.38
C ASN A 253 -6.91 20.20 -3.11
N LEU A 254 -7.35 19.86 -1.89
CA LEU A 254 -8.78 19.85 -1.54
C LEU A 254 -9.41 21.25 -1.62
N LYS A 255 -8.74 22.28 -1.09
CA LYS A 255 -9.22 23.68 -1.18
C LYS A 255 -9.33 24.18 -2.63
N ASN A 256 -8.50 23.66 -3.53
CA ASN A 256 -8.53 24.04 -4.94
C ASN A 256 -9.61 23.31 -5.75
N ILE A 257 -10.11 22.15 -5.30
CA ILE A 257 -11.24 21.47 -5.97
C ILE A 257 -12.48 22.35 -6.02
N GLU A 258 -12.74 23.14 -4.97
CA GLU A 258 -13.89 24.05 -4.92
C GLU A 258 -13.83 25.15 -5.99
N LYS A 259 -12.62 25.50 -6.43
CA LYS A 259 -12.40 26.45 -7.54
C LYS A 259 -12.58 25.80 -8.91
N GLY A 260 -12.73 24.48 -8.99
CA GLY A 260 -12.78 23.73 -10.24
C GLY A 260 -13.92 24.18 -11.15
N GLU A 261 -15.11 24.47 -10.60
CA GLU A 261 -16.25 24.94 -11.39
C GLU A 261 -15.98 26.33 -12.00
N LYS A 262 -15.36 27.23 -11.24
CA LYS A 262 -14.95 28.55 -11.74
C LYS A 262 -13.88 28.45 -12.82
N ILE A 263 -12.90 27.56 -12.66
CA ILE A 263 -11.85 27.31 -13.67
C ILE A 263 -12.47 26.73 -14.95
N LEU A 264 -13.42 25.80 -14.81
CA LEU A 264 -14.19 25.24 -15.92
C LEU A 264 -14.98 26.32 -16.67
N GLU A 265 -15.67 27.21 -15.95
CA GLU A 265 -16.36 28.37 -16.54
C GLU A 265 -15.40 29.26 -17.34
N GLU A 266 -14.28 29.66 -16.74
CA GLU A 266 -13.28 30.51 -17.38
C GLU A 266 -12.73 29.87 -18.66
N SER A 267 -12.50 28.55 -18.63
CA SER A 267 -12.04 27.78 -19.78
C SER A 267 -13.07 27.78 -20.91
N LEU A 268 -14.35 27.59 -20.59
CA LEU A 268 -15.44 27.59 -21.57
C LEU A 268 -15.76 29.00 -22.11
N ARG A 269 -15.47 30.07 -21.35
CA ARG A 269 -15.62 31.45 -21.85
C ARG A 269 -14.72 31.73 -23.06
N LEU A 270 -13.61 31.01 -23.20
CA LEU A 270 -12.73 31.12 -24.37
C LEU A 270 -13.38 30.59 -25.66
N ASP A 271 -14.47 29.85 -25.56
CA ASP A 271 -15.21 29.29 -26.70
C ASP A 271 -16.41 30.12 -27.14
N ILE A 272 -16.68 31.26 -26.49
CA ILE A 272 -17.79 32.13 -26.86
C ILE A 272 -17.66 32.53 -28.34
N ASN A 273 -18.77 32.40 -29.06
CA ASN A 273 -18.92 32.57 -30.51
C ASN A 273 -18.16 31.55 -31.39
N LYS A 274 -17.69 30.44 -30.81
CA LYS A 274 -17.08 29.33 -31.55
C LYS A 274 -18.02 28.13 -31.61
N THR A 275 -17.92 27.36 -32.69
CA THR A 275 -18.52 26.03 -32.78
C THR A 275 -17.57 25.00 -32.20
N VAL A 276 -17.99 24.29 -31.17
CA VAL A 276 -17.20 23.30 -30.46
C VAL A 276 -17.94 21.97 -30.35
N LEU A 277 -17.19 20.89 -30.18
CA LEU A 277 -17.72 19.56 -29.89
C LEU A 277 -17.51 19.29 -28.39
N LEU A 278 -18.57 19.38 -27.60
CA LEU A 278 -18.53 19.10 -26.17
C LEU A 278 -18.87 17.64 -25.89
N GLU A 279 -18.14 17.02 -24.97
CA GLU A 279 -18.48 15.68 -24.49
C GLU A 279 -19.34 15.77 -23.23
N THR A 280 -20.54 15.20 -23.30
CA THR A 280 -21.52 15.16 -22.21
C THR A 280 -21.74 13.71 -21.78
N TRP A 281 -22.40 13.50 -20.65
CA TRP A 281 -22.83 12.16 -20.23
C TRP A 281 -23.79 11.50 -21.24
N GLY A 282 -24.47 12.27 -22.07
CA GLY A 282 -25.36 11.81 -23.14
C GLY A 282 -24.68 11.61 -24.50
N GLY A 283 -23.37 11.82 -24.59
CA GLY A 283 -22.60 11.73 -25.84
C GLY A 283 -22.00 13.06 -26.28
N LYS A 284 -21.59 13.14 -27.55
CA LYS A 284 -20.91 14.31 -28.12
C LYS A 284 -21.93 15.28 -28.72
N LEU A 285 -21.86 16.55 -28.34
CA LEU A 285 -22.77 17.60 -28.82
C LEU A 285 -21.99 18.70 -29.54
N LYS A 286 -22.32 18.93 -30.81
CA LYS A 286 -21.73 20.02 -31.61
C LYS A 286 -22.59 21.27 -31.47
N ILE A 287 -22.06 22.30 -30.81
CA ILE A 287 -22.80 23.51 -30.47
C ILE A 287 -22.01 24.77 -30.80
N GLU A 288 -22.71 25.87 -31.02
CA GLU A 288 -22.12 27.20 -31.06
C GLU A 288 -22.33 27.88 -29.69
N VAL A 289 -21.27 28.10 -28.93
CA VAL A 289 -21.36 28.69 -27.59
C VAL A 289 -21.68 30.17 -27.71
N LYS A 290 -22.73 30.64 -27.01
CA LYS A 290 -23.15 32.04 -27.00
C LYS A 290 -22.88 32.75 -25.69
N GLY A 291 -22.79 32.01 -24.59
CA GLY A 291 -22.41 32.59 -23.30
C GLY A 291 -22.27 31.54 -22.22
N ILE A 292 -21.54 31.88 -21.16
CA ILE A 292 -21.40 31.08 -19.95
C ILE A 292 -21.82 31.95 -18.77
N LYS A 293 -22.88 31.56 -18.06
CA LYS A 293 -23.39 32.34 -16.91
C LYS A 293 -24.04 31.41 -15.89
N ASN A 294 -23.71 31.61 -14.61
CA ASN A 294 -24.28 30.90 -13.46
C ASN A 294 -24.22 29.37 -13.61
N GLY A 295 -23.04 28.81 -13.91
CA GLY A 295 -22.87 27.37 -14.07
C GLY A 295 -23.60 26.78 -15.28
N LYS A 296 -23.98 27.59 -16.27
CA LYS A 296 -24.69 27.15 -17.48
C LYS A 296 -24.01 27.63 -18.75
N ILE A 297 -24.02 26.75 -19.76
CA ILE A 297 -23.65 27.02 -21.14
C ILE A 297 -24.90 27.41 -21.90
N PHE A 298 -24.93 28.61 -22.47
CA PHE A 298 -25.94 29.06 -23.42
C PHE A 298 -25.40 28.86 -24.83
N TYR A 299 -26.14 28.17 -25.68
CA TYR A 299 -25.63 27.74 -26.98
C TYR A 299 -26.71 27.71 -28.06
N ILE A 300 -26.25 27.62 -29.32
CA ILE A 300 -27.09 27.32 -30.47
C ILE A 300 -26.79 25.91 -30.95
N SER A 301 -27.82 25.08 -31.06
CA SER A 301 -27.77 23.77 -31.72
C SER A 301 -28.44 23.85 -33.10
N LYS A 302 -28.04 22.96 -34.00
CA LYS A 302 -28.72 22.77 -35.30
C LYS A 302 -29.46 21.44 -35.28
N VAL A 303 -30.75 21.50 -35.56
CA VAL A 303 -31.59 20.31 -35.80
C VAL A 303 -32.16 20.44 -37.20
N GLY A 304 -31.59 19.70 -38.15
CA GLY A 304 -31.81 19.93 -39.58
C GLY A 304 -31.33 21.33 -40.00
N ASN A 305 -32.22 22.10 -40.62
CA ASN A 305 -31.95 23.49 -41.03
C ASN A 305 -32.32 24.53 -39.96
N THR A 306 -32.90 24.11 -38.84
CA THR A 306 -33.36 25.00 -37.77
C THR A 306 -32.26 25.23 -36.74
N LYS A 307 -32.09 26.49 -36.33
CA LYS A 307 -31.21 26.89 -35.21
C LYS A 307 -32.05 27.04 -33.94
N LEU A 308 -31.73 26.27 -32.91
CA LEU A 308 -32.39 26.33 -31.60
C LEU A 308 -31.45 27.00 -30.60
N LYS A 309 -31.98 27.90 -29.78
CA LYS A 309 -31.24 28.50 -28.65
C LYS A 309 -31.58 27.70 -27.40
N GLU A 310 -30.56 27.13 -26.78
CA GLU A 310 -30.70 26.23 -25.64
C GLU A 310 -29.72 26.59 -24.53
N SER A 311 -29.90 25.98 -23.36
CA SER A 311 -28.93 26.07 -22.27
C SER A 311 -28.78 24.74 -21.57
N MET A 312 -27.58 24.46 -21.04
CA MET A 312 -27.29 23.26 -20.26
C MET A 312 -26.39 23.58 -19.07
N PRO A 313 -26.54 22.88 -17.93
CA PRO A 313 -25.64 23.05 -16.79
C PRO A 313 -24.25 22.47 -17.08
N LEU A 314 -23.20 23.02 -16.48
CA LEU A 314 -21.84 22.50 -16.61
C LEU A 314 -21.71 21.07 -16.09
N SER A 315 -22.51 20.69 -15.10
CA SER A 315 -22.52 19.35 -14.54
C SER A 315 -22.81 18.25 -15.57
N ILE A 316 -23.45 18.58 -16.70
CA ILE A 316 -23.77 17.58 -17.74
C ILE A 316 -22.55 17.16 -18.58
N LEU A 317 -21.46 17.93 -18.50
CA LEU A 317 -20.20 17.58 -19.16
C LEU A 317 -19.65 16.29 -18.54
N ASN A 318 -19.12 15.39 -19.36
CA ASN A 318 -18.51 14.17 -18.84
C ASN A 318 -17.14 14.46 -18.21
N ALA A 319 -16.57 13.48 -17.53
CA ALA A 319 -15.30 13.67 -16.83
C ALA A 319 -14.12 13.89 -17.79
N SER A 320 -14.13 13.31 -18.99
CA SER A 320 -13.17 13.60 -20.06
C SER A 320 -13.14 15.09 -20.44
N GLU A 321 -14.31 15.71 -20.67
CA GLU A 321 -14.41 17.13 -20.98
C GLU A 321 -13.92 18.00 -19.82
N HIS A 322 -14.27 17.63 -18.59
CA HIS A 322 -13.74 18.30 -17.40
C HIS A 322 -12.20 18.28 -17.36
N LEU A 323 -11.57 17.12 -17.56
CA LEU A 323 -10.11 17.01 -17.57
C LEU A 323 -9.46 17.90 -18.65
N LYS A 324 -10.05 17.99 -19.84
CA LYS A 324 -9.56 18.86 -20.92
C LYS A 324 -9.60 20.33 -20.51
N ARG A 325 -10.67 20.75 -19.84
CA ARG A 325 -10.96 22.16 -19.53
C ARG A 325 -10.25 22.66 -18.28
N LEU A 326 -9.93 21.79 -17.33
CA LEU A 326 -9.28 22.12 -16.07
C LEU A 326 -7.76 22.24 -16.19
N SER A 327 -7.23 22.79 -17.29
CA SER A 327 -5.80 22.84 -17.58
C SER A 327 -4.98 23.55 -16.49
N LYS A 328 -5.56 24.57 -15.84
CA LYS A 328 -4.94 25.38 -14.77
C LYS A 328 -4.80 24.67 -13.41
N MET A 329 -5.49 23.55 -13.20
CA MET A 329 -5.35 22.74 -11.99
C MET A 329 -4.14 21.83 -12.09
N ASN A 330 -3.61 21.34 -10.97
CA ASN A 330 -2.62 20.27 -11.00
C ASN A 330 -3.28 18.91 -11.27
N SER A 331 -2.49 17.88 -11.58
CA SER A 331 -3.02 16.56 -11.97
C SER A 331 -3.92 15.93 -10.89
N VAL A 332 -3.54 16.02 -9.61
CA VAL A 332 -4.30 15.43 -8.50
C VAL A 332 -5.66 16.12 -8.36
N GLU A 333 -5.68 17.45 -8.39
CA GLU A 333 -6.89 18.28 -8.34
C GLU A 333 -7.85 17.96 -9.49
N LYS A 334 -7.34 17.85 -10.73
CA LYS A 334 -8.13 17.49 -11.91
C LYS A 334 -8.82 16.14 -11.74
N TYR A 335 -8.07 15.13 -11.32
CA TYR A 335 -8.60 13.78 -11.15
C TYR A 335 -9.58 13.69 -9.99
N LEU A 336 -9.35 14.40 -8.88
CA LEU A 336 -10.33 14.49 -7.79
C LEU A 336 -11.63 15.13 -8.27
N TYR A 337 -11.55 16.27 -8.96
CA TYR A 337 -12.73 16.96 -9.48
C TYR A 337 -13.50 16.12 -10.51
N ALA A 338 -12.79 15.50 -11.46
CA ALA A 338 -13.38 14.65 -12.48
C ALA A 338 -14.02 13.39 -11.88
N GLY A 339 -13.33 12.71 -10.95
CA GLY A 339 -13.84 11.54 -10.25
C GLY A 339 -15.10 11.85 -9.41
N LEU A 340 -15.11 12.96 -8.67
CA LEU A 340 -16.28 13.41 -7.92
C LEU A 340 -17.48 13.68 -8.82
N ASN A 341 -17.27 14.28 -9.99
CA ASN A 341 -18.34 14.50 -10.96
C ASN A 341 -18.84 13.21 -11.58
N ALA A 342 -17.96 12.28 -11.96
CA ALA A 342 -18.36 10.95 -12.44
C ALA A 342 -19.17 10.19 -11.39
N TYR A 343 -18.74 10.23 -10.12
CA TYR A 343 -19.43 9.60 -9.00
C TYR A 343 -20.84 10.17 -8.81
N ARG A 344 -21.00 11.50 -8.81
CA ARG A 344 -22.30 12.18 -8.70
C ARG A 344 -23.27 11.81 -9.83
N HIS A 345 -22.76 11.49 -11.01
CA HIS A 345 -23.56 11.04 -12.17
C HIS A 345 -23.70 9.52 -12.25
N ASN A 346 -23.38 8.80 -11.16
CA ASN A 346 -23.49 7.34 -11.06
C ASN A 346 -22.66 6.58 -12.11
N LYS A 347 -21.53 7.16 -12.54
CA LYS A 347 -20.53 6.53 -13.41
C LYS A 347 -19.40 5.97 -12.56
N ILE A 348 -19.70 4.92 -11.81
CA ILE A 348 -18.83 4.45 -10.71
C ILE A 348 -17.47 3.94 -11.21
N GLU A 349 -17.44 3.14 -12.28
CA GLU A 349 -16.18 2.60 -12.82
C GLU A 349 -15.26 3.70 -13.34
N GLU A 350 -15.82 4.66 -14.07
CA GLU A 350 -15.09 5.85 -14.53
C GLU A 350 -14.61 6.71 -13.35
N ALA A 351 -15.42 6.85 -12.28
CA ALA A 351 -15.00 7.54 -11.07
C ALA A 351 -13.80 6.84 -10.40
N LYS A 352 -13.81 5.50 -10.29
CA LYS A 352 -12.70 4.71 -9.75
C LYS A 352 -11.41 4.91 -10.54
N GLU A 353 -11.48 4.94 -11.88
CA GLU A 353 -10.32 5.18 -12.74
C GLU A 353 -9.65 6.54 -12.46
N TYR A 354 -10.44 7.58 -12.21
CA TYR A 354 -9.90 8.89 -11.86
C TYR A 354 -9.40 8.94 -10.42
N PHE A 355 -10.14 8.38 -9.45
CA PHE A 355 -9.70 8.31 -8.06
C PHE A 355 -8.40 7.54 -7.90
N ALA A 356 -8.14 6.52 -8.72
CA ALA A 356 -6.85 5.81 -8.72
C ALA A 356 -5.64 6.74 -8.92
N LYS A 357 -5.84 7.90 -9.56
CA LYS A 357 -4.79 8.87 -9.94
C LYS A 357 -4.67 10.07 -8.98
N THR A 358 -5.34 10.05 -7.83
CA THR A 358 -5.40 11.19 -6.89
C THR A 358 -4.32 11.16 -5.80
N GLY A 359 -3.20 10.46 -6.05
CA GLY A 359 -2.05 10.40 -5.15
C GLY A 359 -2.42 9.82 -3.78
N ILE A 360 -2.13 10.55 -2.70
CA ILE A 360 -2.36 10.08 -1.33
C ILE A 360 -3.84 9.82 -1.00
N PHE A 361 -4.76 10.39 -1.78
CA PHE A 361 -6.20 10.19 -1.60
C PHE A 361 -6.75 8.95 -2.32
N SER A 362 -5.96 8.33 -3.21
CA SER A 362 -6.42 7.27 -4.11
C SER A 362 -7.05 6.10 -3.34
N GLN A 363 -6.27 5.45 -2.47
CA GLN A 363 -6.73 4.31 -1.70
C GLN A 363 -7.91 4.66 -0.76
N PRO A 364 -7.84 5.72 0.07
CA PRO A 364 -8.96 6.09 0.95
C PRO A 364 -10.28 6.33 0.21
N ILE A 365 -10.23 7.02 -0.93
CA ILE A 365 -11.44 7.33 -1.71
C ILE A 365 -12.01 6.05 -2.34
N LEU A 366 -11.16 5.19 -2.91
CA LEU A 366 -11.59 3.94 -3.52
C LEU A 366 -12.27 3.01 -2.49
N GLU A 367 -11.72 2.93 -1.28
CA GLU A 367 -12.33 2.17 -0.18
C GLU A 367 -13.68 2.76 0.24
N ALA A 368 -13.79 4.09 0.34
CA ALA A 368 -15.04 4.77 0.64
C ALA A 368 -16.13 4.50 -0.42
N VAL A 369 -15.77 4.55 -1.71
CA VAL A 369 -16.68 4.16 -2.81
C VAL A 369 -17.16 2.72 -2.65
N GLY A 370 -16.24 1.78 -2.42
CA GLY A 370 -16.58 0.36 -2.24
C GLY A 370 -17.51 0.11 -1.05
N LYS A 371 -17.29 0.79 0.10
CA LYS A 371 -18.19 0.72 1.26
C LYS A 371 -19.60 1.19 0.93
N ILE A 372 -19.75 2.25 0.13
CA ILE A 372 -21.07 2.78 -0.26
C ILE A 372 -21.76 1.85 -1.25
N GLU A 373 -21.03 1.27 -2.22
CA GLU A 373 -21.59 0.27 -3.14
C GLU A 373 -22.13 -0.95 -2.39
N LEU A 374 -21.37 -1.48 -1.43
CA LEU A 374 -21.81 -2.59 -0.58
C LEU A 374 -23.08 -2.24 0.22
N LYS A 375 -23.14 -1.04 0.80
CA LYS A 375 -24.35 -0.56 1.50
C LYS A 375 -25.57 -0.48 0.57
N LYS A 376 -25.39 0.04 -0.65
CA LYS A 376 -26.47 0.11 -1.65
C LYS A 376 -26.94 -1.27 -2.11
N LEU A 377 -26.02 -2.23 -2.23
CA LEU A 377 -26.34 -3.61 -2.60
C LEU A 377 -27.16 -4.30 -1.51
N LYS A 378 -26.75 -4.19 -0.24
CA LYS A 378 -27.50 -4.75 0.91
C LYS A 378 -28.93 -4.23 0.96
N LYS A 379 -29.11 -2.91 0.82
CA LYS A 379 -30.44 -2.28 0.79
C LYS A 379 -31.34 -2.71 -0.37
N ARG A 380 -30.81 -3.33 -1.43
CA ARG A 380 -31.60 -3.88 -2.54
C ARG A 380 -31.98 -5.35 -2.33
N LEU A 381 -31.28 -6.03 -1.44
CA LEU A 381 -31.51 -7.42 -1.09
C LEU A 381 -32.51 -7.56 0.07
N ASP A 382 -32.55 -6.56 0.95
CA ASP A 382 -33.61 -6.32 1.93
C ASP A 382 -34.82 -5.64 1.28
#